data_AF-A1JM52-F1
#
_entry.id   AF-A1JM52-F1
#
_cell.length_a   1.000
_cell.length_b   1.000
_cell.length_c   1.000
_cell.angle_alpha   90.00
_cell.angle_beta   90.00
_cell.angle_gamma   90.00
#
_symmetry.space_group_name_H-M   'P 1'
#
loop_
_entity.id
_entity.type
_entity.pdbx_description
1 polymer ?
#
loop_
_entity_poly.entity_id
_entity_poly.type
_entity_poly.pdbx_seq_one_letter_code
_entity_poly.pdbx_strand_id
1 'polypeptide(L)'
;MAEISTFPHSGLSYPDINFKIFSQGVKNISHLAQFKTTGVEVLQEKALRVSLYSQRLDVIVRESLSSLQVKLENTLALTYFTTLEEIDEALISQDIDEESKSEMRKERINIIKNLSNDITQLKQLFIEKTELLDKSSSDLHNVVIIEGTDKVLQAEQLRQKQLTEDIATKELERKEIEKKRDKIIEALDVIREHNLVDAFKDLIPTGENLSELDLAKPEIELLKQSLEITKKLLGQFSEGLKYIDLTDARKKLDNQIDTASTRLTELNRQLEQSEKLIAGVNAVIKIDQEKSAVVVEAEKLSRAWHIFIHEITALQGTSLNEVELSKPLIKQQIYLESLIKQLI
;
A
#
# COMPACT_ATOMS: atom_id res chain seq x y z
N MET A 1 19.18 18.19 -25.07
CA MET A 1 18.48 19.48 -25.24
C MET A 1 17.08 19.25 -24.72
N ALA A 2 16.76 19.80 -23.55
CA ALA A 2 15.46 19.60 -22.91
C ALA A 2 14.47 20.62 -23.48
N GLU A 3 13.32 20.12 -23.94
CA GLU A 3 12.20 20.95 -24.37
C GLU A 3 11.67 21.73 -23.16
N ILE A 4 11.90 23.04 -23.17
CA ILE A 4 11.26 23.98 -22.26
C ILE A 4 9.79 24.02 -22.70
N SER A 5 8.94 23.37 -21.93
CA SER A 5 7.49 23.42 -22.12
C SER A 5 7.02 24.86 -21.92
N THR A 6 6.79 25.53 -23.04
CA THR A 6 6.24 26.88 -23.12
C THR A 6 4.73 26.76 -23.25
N PHE A 7 4.03 26.69 -22.12
CA PHE A 7 2.57 26.80 -22.10
C PHE A 7 2.15 28.28 -22.07
N PRO A 8 1.13 28.67 -22.85
CA PRO A 8 0.74 30.07 -22.93
C PRO A 8 -0.53 30.38 -22.09
N HIS A 9 -0.67 31.66 -21.73
CA HIS A 9 -1.92 32.43 -21.61
C HIS A 9 -2.69 32.57 -20.26
N SER A 10 -3.14 33.82 -20.08
CA SER A 10 -4.35 34.33 -19.40
C SER A 10 -4.60 33.93 -17.94
N GLY A 11 -4.41 34.89 -17.02
CA GLY A 11 -4.94 34.88 -15.65
C GLY A 11 -4.57 33.65 -14.82
N LEU A 12 -3.38 33.60 -14.24
CA LEU A 12 -2.92 32.48 -13.42
C LEU A 12 -3.86 32.29 -12.20
N SER A 13 -4.71 31.26 -12.27
CA SER A 13 -5.52 30.81 -11.13
C SER A 13 -4.68 29.88 -10.26
N TYR A 14 -4.81 30.02 -8.93
CA TYR A 14 -4.22 29.04 -8.02
C TYR A 14 -4.86 27.67 -8.22
N PRO A 15 -4.06 26.59 -8.17
CA PRO A 15 -4.57 25.22 -8.30
C PRO A 15 -5.39 24.82 -7.07
N ASP A 16 -6.36 23.92 -7.26
CA ASP A 16 -7.09 23.31 -6.15
C ASP A 16 -6.29 22.13 -5.57
N ILE A 17 -5.86 22.29 -4.31
CA ILE A 17 -5.03 21.32 -3.58
C ILE A 17 -5.91 20.62 -2.55
N ASN A 18 -5.80 19.29 -2.53
CA ASN A 18 -6.51 18.45 -1.58
C ASN A 18 -5.54 17.90 -0.51
N PHE A 19 -5.42 18.62 0.62
CA PHE A 19 -4.53 18.19 1.71
C PHE A 19 -5.00 16.92 2.41
N LYS A 20 -6.28 16.58 2.31
CA LYS A 20 -6.79 15.30 2.84
C LYS A 20 -6.20 14.13 2.06
N ILE A 21 -6.17 14.20 0.72
CA ILE A 21 -5.52 13.19 -0.13
C ILE A 21 -4.03 13.12 0.20
N PHE A 22 -3.35 14.27 0.25
CA PHE A 22 -1.92 14.33 0.55
C PHE A 22 -1.59 13.70 1.92
N SER A 23 -2.18 14.19 3.01
CA SER A 23 -1.88 13.71 4.37
C SER A 23 -2.34 12.27 4.60
N GLN A 24 -3.47 11.86 4.02
CA GLN A 24 -3.91 10.47 4.12
C GLN A 24 -2.99 9.54 3.31
N GLY A 25 -2.53 9.96 2.14
CA GLY A 25 -1.58 9.20 1.32
C GLY A 25 -0.26 8.97 2.06
N VAL A 26 0.31 10.01 2.69
CA VAL A 26 1.53 9.89 3.52
C VAL A 26 1.33 8.89 4.67
N LYS A 27 0.18 8.95 5.36
CA LYS A 27 -0.16 7.99 6.43
C LYS A 27 -0.31 6.56 5.89
N ASN A 28 -1.00 6.40 4.77
CA ASN A 28 -1.21 5.10 4.13
C ASN A 28 0.12 4.47 3.70
N ILE A 29 1.00 5.24 3.06
CA ILE A 29 2.35 4.80 2.68
C ILE A 29 3.09 4.30 3.93
N SER A 30 3.10 5.07 5.02
CA SER A 30 3.82 4.71 6.24
C SER A 30 3.28 3.42 6.86
N HIS A 31 1.96 3.27 6.95
CA HIS A 31 1.32 2.07 7.46
C HIS A 31 1.61 0.85 6.58
N LEU A 32 1.46 0.97 5.26
CA LEU A 32 1.72 -0.11 4.32
C LEU A 32 3.20 -0.53 4.31
N ALA A 33 4.12 0.43 4.41
CA ALA A 33 5.55 0.15 4.44
C ALA A 33 6.02 -0.57 5.72
N GLN A 34 5.21 -0.65 6.77
CA GLN A 34 5.55 -1.40 7.99
C GLN A 34 5.22 -2.90 7.88
N PHE A 35 4.41 -3.31 6.89
CA PHE A 35 4.07 -4.73 6.70
C PHE A 35 5.28 -5.51 6.19
N LYS A 36 5.95 -6.22 7.10
CA LYS A 36 7.05 -7.12 6.73
C LYS A 36 6.51 -8.35 6.02
N THR A 37 6.95 -8.55 4.79
CA THR A 37 6.69 -9.77 4.03
C THR A 37 8.01 -10.43 3.65
N THR A 38 8.18 -11.69 4.01
CA THR A 38 9.36 -12.49 3.66
C THR A 38 9.36 -12.80 2.15
N GLY A 39 10.52 -12.69 1.48
CA GLY A 39 10.66 -12.95 0.05
C GLY A 39 10.51 -11.72 -0.86
N VAL A 40 10.32 -10.53 -0.28
CA VAL A 40 10.26 -9.23 -1.00
C VAL A 40 11.14 -8.17 -0.36
N GLU A 41 12.27 -8.57 0.22
CA GLU A 41 13.15 -7.69 1.01
C GLU A 41 13.58 -6.44 0.24
N VAL A 42 13.86 -6.58 -1.06
CA VAL A 42 14.22 -5.44 -1.94
C VAL A 42 13.04 -4.48 -2.14
N LEU A 43 11.83 -5.01 -2.33
CA LEU A 43 10.63 -4.16 -2.46
C LEU A 43 10.30 -3.49 -1.12
N GLN A 44 10.54 -4.19 -0.01
CA GLN A 44 10.37 -3.68 1.33
C GLN A 44 11.32 -2.51 1.64
N GLU A 45 12.60 -2.63 1.26
CA GLU A 45 13.57 -1.53 1.41
C GLU A 45 13.12 -0.30 0.62
N LYS A 46 12.68 -0.50 -0.63
CA LYS A 46 12.16 0.56 -1.48
C LYS A 46 10.88 1.20 -0.89
N ALA A 47 9.95 0.40 -0.37
CA ALA A 47 8.75 0.87 0.30
C ALA A 47 9.07 1.74 1.53
N LEU A 48 10.05 1.33 2.34
CA LEU A 48 10.53 2.13 3.48
C LEU A 48 11.16 3.45 3.03
N ARG A 49 11.89 3.46 1.91
CA ARG A 49 12.46 4.68 1.33
C ARG A 49 11.35 5.65 0.87
N VAL A 50 10.30 5.16 0.21
CA VAL A 50 9.12 5.96 -0.15
C VAL A 50 8.43 6.52 1.10
N SER A 51 8.26 5.71 2.15
CA SER A 51 7.74 6.17 3.44
C SER A 51 8.55 7.32 4.01
N LEU A 52 9.87 7.18 4.08
CA LEU A 52 10.75 8.22 4.61
C LEU A 52 10.64 9.53 3.82
N TYR A 53 10.67 9.45 2.48
CA TYR A 53 10.58 10.64 1.64
C TYR A 53 9.20 11.29 1.68
N SER A 54 8.13 10.50 1.75
CA SER A 54 6.76 11.02 1.90
C SER A 54 6.55 11.75 3.23
N GLN A 55 7.11 11.23 4.33
CA GLN A 55 7.06 11.88 5.64
C GLN A 55 7.87 13.18 5.66
N ARG A 56 9.07 13.16 5.05
CA ARG A 56 9.88 14.37 4.91
C ARG A 56 9.16 15.45 4.09
N LEU A 57 8.49 15.04 3.02
CA LEU A 57 7.68 15.94 2.19
C LEU A 57 6.52 16.55 2.98
N ASP A 58 5.80 15.78 3.82
CA ASP A 58 4.74 16.30 4.69
C ASP A 58 5.27 17.36 5.67
N VAL A 59 6.45 17.15 6.26
CA VAL A 59 7.10 18.15 7.11
C VAL A 59 7.40 19.44 6.33
N ILE A 60 8.02 19.33 5.16
CA ILE A 60 8.35 20.49 4.30
C ILE A 60 7.10 21.27 3.92
N VAL A 61 6.02 20.57 3.56
CA VAL A 61 4.72 21.17 3.23
C VAL A 61 4.15 21.92 4.43
N ARG A 62 4.15 21.34 5.63
CA ARG A 62 3.63 22.02 6.83
C ARG A 62 4.46 23.23 7.22
N GLU A 63 5.79 23.10 7.18
CA GLU A 63 6.73 24.18 7.51
C GLU A 63 6.67 25.33 6.52
N SER A 64 6.52 25.03 5.23
CA SER A 64 6.36 26.07 4.20
C SER A 64 5.06 26.84 4.39
N LEU A 65 3.92 26.17 4.60
CA LEU A 65 2.65 26.85 4.84
C LEU A 65 2.71 27.79 6.05
N SER A 66 3.23 27.30 7.19
CA SER A 66 3.31 28.12 8.41
C SER A 66 4.27 29.30 8.28
N SER A 67 5.47 29.09 7.74
CA SER A 67 6.47 30.16 7.59
C SER A 67 6.06 31.21 6.55
N LEU A 68 5.45 30.79 5.43
CA LEU A 68 4.96 31.69 4.40
C LEU A 68 3.75 32.49 4.89
N GLN A 69 2.83 31.86 5.63
CA GLN A 69 1.70 32.56 6.25
C GLN A 69 2.20 33.68 7.17
N VAL A 70 3.07 33.35 8.13
CA VAL A 70 3.58 34.34 9.11
C VAL A 70 4.30 35.49 8.40
N LYS A 71 5.14 35.22 7.40
CA LYS A 71 5.86 36.28 6.67
C LYS A 71 4.89 37.15 5.85
N LEU A 72 3.87 36.55 5.23
CA LEU A 72 2.88 37.27 4.46
C LEU A 72 1.97 38.13 5.34
N GLU A 73 1.46 37.58 6.45
CA GLU A 73 0.67 38.31 7.44
C GLU A 73 1.46 39.51 7.99
N ASN A 74 2.72 39.32 8.36
CA ASN A 74 3.56 40.43 8.82
C ASN A 74 3.75 41.50 7.74
N THR A 75 3.89 41.10 6.47
CA THR A 75 4.04 42.06 5.35
C THR A 75 2.76 42.88 5.13
N LEU A 76 1.59 42.27 5.34
CA LEU A 76 0.27 42.90 5.16
C LEU A 76 -0.21 43.68 6.39
N ALA A 77 0.17 43.26 7.60
CA ALA A 77 -0.18 43.93 8.85
C ALA A 77 0.59 45.24 9.06
N LEU A 78 1.72 45.40 8.37
CA LEU A 78 2.43 46.68 8.33
C LEU A 78 1.53 47.71 7.64
N THR A 79 1.39 48.87 8.27
CA THR A 79 0.49 49.96 7.82
C THR A 79 0.95 50.63 6.52
N TYR A 80 1.86 50.01 5.75
CA TYR A 80 2.43 50.56 4.53
C TYR A 80 1.36 51.10 3.60
N PHE A 81 0.37 50.26 3.26
CA PHE A 81 -0.67 50.63 2.30
C PHE A 81 -1.55 51.77 2.81
N THR A 82 -1.97 51.74 4.08
CA THR A 82 -2.80 52.81 4.66
C THR A 82 -2.03 54.11 4.82
N THR A 83 -0.78 54.06 5.29
CA THR A 83 0.06 55.27 5.44
C THR A 83 0.41 55.91 4.11
N LEU A 84 0.62 55.12 3.05
CA LEU A 84 0.92 55.66 1.75
C LEU A 84 -0.32 56.28 1.09
N GLU A 85 -1.51 55.67 1.26
CA GLU A 85 -2.79 56.25 0.87
C GLU A 85 -3.04 57.61 1.56
N GLU A 86 -2.83 57.68 2.88
CA GLU A 86 -2.92 58.93 3.66
C GLU A 86 -1.93 60.01 3.16
N ILE A 87 -0.69 59.61 2.84
CA ILE A 87 0.31 60.54 2.29
C ILE A 87 -0.11 61.03 0.89
N ASP A 88 -0.61 60.14 0.03
CA ASP A 88 -1.02 60.50 -1.33
C ASP A 88 -2.25 61.42 -1.34
N GLU A 89 -3.21 61.21 -0.45
CA GLU A 89 -4.33 62.12 -0.24
C GLU A 89 -3.87 63.50 0.24
N ALA A 90 -2.96 63.53 1.22
CA ALA A 90 -2.44 64.78 1.77
C ALA A 90 -1.62 65.58 0.73
N LEU A 91 -0.85 64.91 -0.14
CA LEU A 91 -0.07 65.55 -1.19
C LEU A 91 -0.93 66.25 -2.26
N ILE A 92 -2.19 65.83 -2.43
CA ILE A 92 -3.16 66.46 -3.34
C ILE A 92 -3.81 67.70 -2.71
N SER A 93 -3.84 67.80 -1.37
CA SER A 93 -4.46 68.91 -0.66
C SER A 93 -3.79 70.27 -0.95
N GLN A 94 -4.60 71.32 -1.05
CA GLN A 94 -4.13 72.70 -1.18
C GLN A 94 -3.81 73.35 0.18
N ASP A 95 -4.20 72.71 1.28
CA ASP A 95 -4.07 73.25 2.64
C ASP A 95 -2.69 73.04 3.27
N ILE A 96 -1.79 72.35 2.55
CA ILE A 96 -0.43 72.00 3.01
C ILE A 96 0.61 72.81 2.23
N ASP A 97 1.54 73.42 2.94
CA ASP A 97 2.65 74.19 2.38
C ASP A 97 3.68 73.29 1.64
N GLU A 98 4.53 73.91 0.81
CA GLU A 98 5.51 73.16 -0.01
C GLU A 98 6.63 72.50 0.81
N GLU A 99 6.96 72.99 2.00
CA GLU A 99 7.96 72.39 2.88
C GLU A 99 7.42 71.07 3.44
N SER A 100 6.20 71.09 3.98
CA SER A 100 5.46 69.91 4.43
C SER A 100 5.25 68.88 3.31
N LYS A 101 4.89 69.32 2.09
CA LYS A 101 4.78 68.43 0.91
C LYS A 101 6.13 67.78 0.54
N SER A 102 7.23 68.50 0.66
CA SER A 102 8.58 67.98 0.42
C SER A 102 8.97 66.90 1.44
N GLU A 103 8.64 67.10 2.71
CA GLU A 103 8.86 66.09 3.76
C GLU A 103 8.00 64.84 3.54
N MET A 104 6.71 64.99 3.20
CA MET A 104 5.82 63.88 2.87
C MET A 104 6.32 63.06 1.68
N ARG A 105 6.86 63.71 0.62
CA ARG A 105 7.48 62.99 -0.51
C ARG A 105 8.70 62.18 -0.08
N LYS A 106 9.52 62.68 0.85
CA LYS A 106 10.67 61.92 1.39
C LYS A 106 10.21 60.71 2.19
N GLU A 107 9.20 60.88 3.03
CA GLU A 107 8.64 59.79 3.83
C GLU A 107 7.99 58.72 2.95
N ARG A 108 7.24 59.13 1.92
CA ARG A 108 6.71 58.23 0.89
C ARG A 108 7.79 57.36 0.26
N ILE A 109 8.92 57.96 -0.12
CA ILE A 109 10.06 57.23 -0.71
C ILE A 109 10.65 56.23 0.29
N ASN A 110 10.78 56.61 1.57
CA ASN A 110 11.28 55.71 2.62
C ASN A 110 10.35 54.52 2.83
N ILE A 111 9.04 54.76 2.90
CA ILE A 111 8.04 53.70 3.08
C ILE A 111 8.05 52.75 1.87
N ILE A 112 8.07 53.28 0.64
CA ILE A 112 8.18 52.46 -0.59
C ILE A 112 9.45 51.60 -0.59
N LYS A 113 10.57 52.16 -0.13
CA LYS A 113 11.84 51.42 -0.02
C LYS A 113 11.73 50.28 0.99
N ASN A 114 11.12 50.52 2.15
CA ASN A 114 10.91 49.50 3.17
C ASN A 114 9.97 48.39 2.68
N LEU A 115 8.83 48.76 2.09
CA LEU A 115 7.89 47.82 1.47
C LEU A 115 8.58 46.97 0.39
N SER A 116 9.37 47.60 -0.48
CA SER A 116 10.12 46.89 -1.53
C SER A 116 11.12 45.88 -0.97
N ASN A 117 11.79 46.22 0.13
CA ASN A 117 12.69 45.30 0.82
C ASN A 117 11.94 44.11 1.43
N ASP A 118 10.80 44.34 2.08
CA ASP A 118 9.99 43.28 2.68
C ASP A 118 9.39 42.34 1.63
N ILE A 119 8.90 42.89 0.52
CA ILE A 119 8.45 42.11 -0.65
C ILE A 119 9.60 41.28 -1.23
N THR A 120 10.81 41.84 -1.29
CA THR A 120 11.99 41.11 -1.78
C THR A 120 12.34 39.93 -0.86
N GLN A 121 12.29 40.13 0.46
CA GLN A 121 12.49 39.06 1.43
C GLN A 121 11.39 38.00 1.38
N LEU A 122 10.13 38.42 1.25
CA LEU A 122 8.98 37.52 1.09
C LEU A 122 9.15 36.65 -0.16
N LYS A 123 9.46 37.26 -1.30
CA LYS A 123 9.74 36.56 -2.56
C LYS A 123 10.88 35.55 -2.40
N GLN A 124 11.97 35.95 -1.73
CA GLN A 124 13.11 35.06 -1.49
C GLN A 124 12.70 33.85 -0.65
N LEU A 125 11.89 34.04 0.40
CA LEU A 125 11.36 32.94 1.19
C LEU A 125 10.47 32.00 0.35
N PHE A 126 9.61 32.54 -0.52
CA PHE A 126 8.81 31.73 -1.44
C PHE A 126 9.70 30.91 -2.38
N ILE A 127 10.76 31.49 -2.94
CA ILE A 127 11.73 30.78 -3.80
C ILE A 127 12.36 29.61 -3.03
N GLU A 128 12.90 29.88 -1.84
CA GLU A 128 13.55 28.86 -1.01
C GLU A 128 12.63 27.69 -0.66
N LYS A 129 11.37 27.98 -0.29
CA LYS A 129 10.39 26.93 0.00
C LYS A 129 10.03 26.14 -1.25
N THR A 130 9.87 26.82 -2.39
CA THR A 130 9.55 26.19 -3.67
C THR A 130 10.64 25.23 -4.13
N GLU A 131 11.90 25.66 -4.11
CA GLU A 131 13.03 24.80 -4.48
C GLU A 131 13.14 23.57 -3.57
N LEU A 132 12.90 23.74 -2.27
CA LEU A 132 12.91 22.64 -1.31
C LEU A 132 11.78 21.64 -1.57
N LEU A 133 10.57 22.14 -1.87
CA LEU A 133 9.42 21.32 -2.19
C LEU A 133 9.62 20.56 -3.51
N ASP A 134 10.10 21.24 -4.55
CA ASP A 134 10.40 20.62 -5.85
C ASP A 134 11.41 19.50 -5.72
N LYS A 135 12.50 19.76 -4.99
CA LYS A 135 13.52 18.75 -4.72
C LYS A 135 12.94 17.57 -3.96
N SER A 136 12.18 17.80 -2.89
CA SER A 136 11.61 16.72 -2.09
C SER A 136 10.53 15.94 -2.84
N SER A 137 9.75 16.60 -3.70
CA SER A 137 8.76 15.95 -4.56
C SER A 137 9.44 15.07 -5.62
N SER A 138 10.50 15.58 -6.24
CA SER A 138 11.32 14.83 -7.20
C SER A 138 12.02 13.63 -6.54
N ASP A 139 12.64 13.82 -5.37
CA ASP A 139 13.26 12.74 -4.59
C ASP A 139 12.26 11.61 -4.31
N LEU A 140 11.00 11.94 -3.96
CA LEU A 140 9.92 10.96 -3.78
C LEU A 140 9.50 10.31 -5.10
N HIS A 141 9.25 11.10 -6.13
CA HIS A 141 8.79 10.64 -7.45
C HIS A 141 9.75 9.62 -8.06
N ASN A 142 11.05 9.91 -8.00
CA ASN A 142 12.13 9.13 -8.61
C ASN A 142 12.35 7.74 -7.97
N VAL A 143 11.71 7.43 -6.84
CA VAL A 143 11.78 6.08 -6.27
C VAL A 143 10.87 5.14 -7.05
N VAL A 144 11.48 4.31 -7.90
CA VAL A 144 10.78 3.27 -8.70
C VAL A 144 10.58 2.00 -7.88
N ILE A 145 9.31 1.68 -7.57
CA ILE A 145 8.95 0.54 -6.68
C ILE A 145 8.09 -0.54 -7.35
N ILE A 146 7.45 -0.24 -8.48
CA ILE A 146 6.55 -1.17 -9.20
C ILE A 146 7.23 -2.00 -10.28
N GLU A 147 8.53 -1.78 -10.53
CA GLU A 147 9.21 -2.48 -11.61
C GLU A 147 9.25 -3.99 -11.34
N GLY A 148 8.65 -4.76 -12.24
CA GLY A 148 8.59 -6.22 -12.15
C GLY A 148 7.52 -6.78 -11.20
N THR A 149 6.76 -5.93 -10.49
CA THR A 149 5.72 -6.42 -9.55
C THR A 149 4.63 -7.19 -10.26
N ASP A 150 4.25 -6.78 -11.47
CA ASP A 150 3.21 -7.46 -12.26
C ASP A 150 3.60 -8.90 -12.62
N LYS A 151 4.88 -9.12 -13.00
CA LYS A 151 5.37 -10.46 -13.35
C LYS A 151 5.39 -11.37 -12.13
N VAL A 152 5.85 -10.85 -10.99
CA VAL A 152 5.85 -11.59 -9.71
C VAL A 152 4.43 -11.92 -9.28
N LEU A 153 3.52 -10.94 -9.34
CA LEU A 153 2.12 -11.11 -8.95
C LEU A 153 1.43 -12.18 -9.81
N GLN A 154 1.59 -12.13 -11.13
CA GLN A 154 1.01 -13.11 -12.05
C GLN A 154 1.58 -14.52 -11.80
N ALA A 155 2.89 -14.64 -11.61
CA ALA A 155 3.53 -15.93 -11.34
C ALA A 155 3.04 -16.55 -10.02
N GLU A 156 2.94 -15.76 -8.96
CA GLU A 156 2.46 -16.24 -7.66
C GLU A 156 0.96 -16.53 -7.65
N GLN A 157 0.13 -15.75 -8.35
CA GLN A 157 -1.29 -16.09 -8.52
C GLN A 157 -1.50 -17.42 -9.25
N LEU A 158 -0.70 -17.68 -10.29
CA LEU A 158 -0.72 -18.97 -10.98
C LEU A 158 -0.30 -20.11 -10.05
N ARG A 159 0.77 -19.89 -9.27
CA ARG A 159 1.26 -20.85 -8.28
C ARG A 159 0.24 -21.13 -7.19
N GLN A 160 -0.44 -20.10 -6.68
CA GLN A 160 -1.51 -20.23 -5.69
C GLN A 160 -2.61 -21.15 -6.22
N LYS A 161 -3.07 -20.91 -7.45
CA LYS A 161 -4.09 -21.75 -8.10
C LYS A 161 -3.65 -23.21 -8.21
N GLN A 162 -2.43 -23.46 -8.67
CA GLN A 162 -1.87 -24.82 -8.77
C GLN A 162 -1.79 -25.51 -7.40
N LEU A 163 -1.31 -24.81 -6.37
CA LEU A 163 -1.23 -25.35 -5.01
C LEU A 163 -2.62 -25.69 -4.46
N THR A 164 -3.63 -24.84 -4.68
CA THR A 164 -5.00 -25.13 -4.25
C THR A 164 -5.58 -26.38 -4.94
N GLU A 165 -5.34 -26.55 -6.24
CA GLU A 165 -5.75 -27.74 -6.99
C GLU A 165 -5.04 -29.01 -6.50
N ASP A 166 -3.73 -28.93 -6.23
CA ASP A 166 -2.92 -30.02 -5.69
C ASP A 166 -3.37 -30.43 -4.28
N ILE A 167 -3.65 -29.46 -3.41
CA ILE A 167 -4.16 -29.69 -2.05
C ILE A 167 -5.51 -30.42 -2.12
N ALA A 168 -6.45 -29.90 -2.92
CA ALA A 168 -7.77 -30.52 -3.07
C ALA A 168 -7.67 -31.98 -3.56
N THR A 169 -6.79 -32.23 -4.55
CA THR A 169 -6.54 -33.58 -5.07
C THR A 169 -5.97 -34.49 -4.00
N LYS A 170 -4.97 -34.03 -3.24
CA LYS A 170 -4.34 -34.83 -2.17
C LYS A 170 -5.25 -35.07 -0.97
N GLU A 171 -6.15 -34.14 -0.65
CA GLU A 171 -7.17 -34.35 0.38
C GLU A 171 -8.17 -35.44 -0.03
N LEU A 172 -8.59 -35.45 -1.30
CA LEU A 172 -9.45 -36.51 -1.82
C LEU A 172 -8.74 -37.87 -1.78
N GLU A 173 -7.48 -37.94 -2.23
CA GLU A 173 -6.68 -39.15 -2.13
C GLU A 173 -6.55 -39.64 -0.68
N ARG A 174 -6.25 -38.75 0.27
CA ARG A 174 -6.14 -39.11 1.69
C ARG A 174 -7.45 -39.68 2.24
N LYS A 175 -8.58 -39.03 1.94
CA LYS A 175 -9.92 -39.52 2.35
C LYS A 175 -10.22 -40.91 1.79
N GLU A 176 -9.81 -41.20 0.56
CA GLU A 176 -9.99 -42.54 -0.02
C GLU A 176 -9.10 -43.59 0.63
N ILE A 177 -7.90 -43.22 1.09
CA ILE A 177 -7.01 -44.11 1.86
C ILE A 177 -7.59 -44.35 3.26
N GLU A 178 -8.10 -43.32 3.93
CA GLU A 178 -8.78 -43.39 5.23
C GLU A 178 -9.99 -44.34 5.16
N LYS A 179 -10.87 -44.19 4.17
CA LYS A 179 -12.01 -45.10 3.96
C LYS A 179 -11.59 -46.56 3.79
N LYS A 180 -10.48 -46.82 3.07
CA LYS A 180 -9.96 -48.20 2.91
C LYS A 180 -9.44 -48.74 4.24
N ARG A 181 -8.78 -47.90 5.04
CA ARG A 181 -8.27 -48.28 6.36
C ARG A 181 -9.43 -48.63 7.30
N ASP A 182 -10.47 -47.81 7.31
CA ASP A 182 -11.63 -47.99 8.20
C ASP A 182 -12.34 -49.30 7.92
N LYS A 183 -12.54 -49.67 6.64
CA LYS A 183 -13.08 -50.99 6.28
C LYS A 183 -12.22 -52.15 6.80
N ILE A 184 -10.89 -52.04 6.74
CA ILE A 184 -10.00 -53.08 7.28
C ILE A 184 -10.09 -53.14 8.81
N ILE A 185 -10.21 -52.00 9.50
CA ILE A 185 -10.40 -51.96 10.96
C ILE A 185 -11.72 -52.63 11.35
N GLU A 186 -12.83 -52.25 10.71
CA GLU A 186 -14.14 -52.86 10.97
C GLU A 186 -14.11 -54.38 10.71
N ALA A 187 -13.44 -54.81 9.63
CA ALA A 187 -13.27 -56.24 9.34
C ALA A 187 -12.42 -56.98 10.41
N LEU A 188 -11.36 -56.35 10.90
CA LEU A 188 -10.55 -56.89 12.00
C LEU A 188 -11.36 -57.03 13.29
N ASP A 189 -12.28 -56.09 13.55
CA ASP A 189 -13.15 -56.13 14.72
C ASP A 189 -14.19 -57.26 14.62
N VAL A 190 -14.83 -57.45 13.46
CA VAL A 190 -15.70 -58.62 13.18
C VAL A 190 -14.93 -59.94 13.38
N ILE A 191 -13.71 -60.04 12.87
CA ILE A 191 -12.87 -61.24 13.03
C ILE A 191 -12.60 -61.56 14.52
N ARG A 192 -12.41 -60.53 15.35
CA ARG A 192 -12.19 -60.67 16.79
C ARG A 192 -13.48 -61.03 17.54
N GLU A 193 -14.58 -60.35 17.24
CA GLU A 193 -15.87 -60.56 17.90
C GLU A 193 -16.37 -62.00 17.73
N HIS A 194 -16.18 -62.56 16.54
CA HIS A 194 -16.61 -63.92 16.19
C HIS A 194 -15.52 -64.98 16.35
N ASN A 195 -14.37 -64.65 16.96
CA ASN A 195 -13.22 -65.56 17.17
C ASN A 195 -12.80 -66.35 15.91
N LEU A 196 -12.85 -65.72 14.73
CA LEU A 196 -12.62 -66.42 13.45
C LEU A 196 -11.15 -66.88 13.30
N VAL A 197 -10.22 -66.23 13.98
CA VAL A 197 -8.79 -66.59 13.97
C VAL A 197 -8.57 -68.00 14.51
N ASP A 198 -9.23 -68.34 15.63
CA ASP A 198 -9.12 -69.65 16.27
C ASP A 198 -9.84 -70.73 15.46
N ALA A 199 -11.00 -70.38 14.87
CA ALA A 199 -11.80 -71.30 14.08
C ALA A 199 -11.09 -71.74 12.78
N PHE A 200 -10.29 -70.86 12.18
CA PHE A 200 -9.67 -71.08 10.86
C PHE A 200 -8.14 -71.11 10.86
N LYS A 201 -7.50 -71.27 12.03
CA LYS A 201 -6.03 -71.41 12.17
C LYS A 201 -5.27 -70.31 11.43
N ASP A 202 -5.55 -69.05 11.78
CA ASP A 202 -4.97 -67.83 11.21
C ASP A 202 -5.32 -67.49 9.75
N LEU A 203 -5.92 -68.41 8.99
CA LEU A 203 -6.42 -68.14 7.64
C LEU A 203 -7.80 -67.49 7.70
N ILE A 204 -8.03 -66.42 6.95
CA ILE A 204 -9.36 -65.82 6.85
C ILE A 204 -10.16 -66.58 5.79
N PRO A 205 -11.38 -67.06 6.12
CA PRO A 205 -12.25 -67.72 5.15
C PRO A 205 -12.51 -66.83 3.93
N THR A 206 -12.70 -67.44 2.75
CA THR A 206 -13.00 -66.74 1.50
C THR A 206 -14.08 -67.47 0.72
N GLY A 207 -14.75 -66.77 -0.20
CA GLY A 207 -15.72 -67.39 -1.12
C GLY A 207 -16.91 -68.05 -0.41
N GLU A 208 -17.16 -69.31 -0.73
CA GLU A 208 -18.27 -70.11 -0.18
C GLU A 208 -18.14 -70.30 1.34
N ASN A 209 -16.93 -70.55 1.85
CA ASN A 209 -16.66 -70.70 3.29
C ASN A 209 -17.04 -69.47 4.10
N LEU A 210 -17.03 -68.28 3.51
CA LEU A 210 -17.44 -67.04 4.17
C LEU A 210 -18.98 -66.92 4.26
N SER A 211 -19.70 -67.58 3.35
CA SER A 211 -21.17 -67.56 3.26
C SER A 211 -21.82 -68.61 4.16
N GLU A 212 -21.04 -69.58 4.63
CA GLU A 212 -21.44 -70.62 5.58
C GLU A 212 -21.26 -70.18 7.05
N LEU A 213 -20.66 -69.02 7.30
CA LEU A 213 -20.51 -68.45 8.64
C LEU A 213 -21.84 -67.87 9.13
N ASP A 214 -22.11 -68.01 10.44
CA ASP A 214 -23.24 -67.39 11.13
C ASP A 214 -22.99 -65.89 11.39
N LEU A 215 -22.72 -65.15 10.32
CA LEU A 215 -22.49 -63.70 10.33
C LEU A 215 -23.66 -62.97 9.67
N ALA A 216 -23.91 -61.74 10.10
CA ALA A 216 -24.89 -60.91 9.43
C ALA A 216 -24.43 -60.58 8.00
N LYS A 217 -25.37 -60.50 7.05
CA LYS A 217 -25.06 -60.16 5.64
C LYS A 217 -24.15 -58.93 5.47
N PRO A 218 -24.33 -57.82 6.22
CA PRO A 218 -23.42 -56.66 6.14
C PRO A 218 -21.98 -56.98 6.54
N GLU A 219 -21.77 -57.84 7.54
CA GLU A 219 -20.43 -58.23 8.02
C GLU A 219 -19.72 -59.12 6.99
N ILE A 220 -20.45 -60.06 6.37
CA ILE A 220 -19.93 -60.90 5.26
C ILE A 220 -19.44 -60.01 4.10
N GLU A 221 -20.23 -58.99 3.74
CA GLU A 221 -19.89 -58.08 2.64
C GLU A 221 -18.70 -57.17 2.98
N LEU A 222 -18.64 -56.66 4.22
CA LEU A 222 -17.49 -55.92 4.74
C LEU A 222 -16.20 -56.77 4.67
N LEU A 223 -16.24 -58.01 5.13
CA LEU A 223 -15.12 -58.94 5.06
C LEU A 223 -14.65 -59.16 3.61
N LYS A 224 -15.57 -59.37 2.66
CA LYS A 224 -15.23 -59.48 1.23
C LYS A 224 -14.50 -58.25 0.70
N GLN A 225 -15.03 -57.06 0.99
CA GLN A 225 -14.42 -55.79 0.53
C GLN A 225 -13.04 -55.57 1.14
N SER A 226 -12.86 -55.83 2.44
CA SER A 226 -11.58 -55.67 3.13
C SER A 226 -10.52 -56.67 2.66
N LEU A 227 -10.92 -57.89 2.33
CA LEU A 227 -10.04 -58.89 1.72
C LEU A 227 -9.61 -58.45 0.31
N GLU A 228 -10.50 -57.88 -0.50
CA GLU A 228 -10.14 -57.35 -1.82
C GLU A 228 -9.17 -56.16 -1.72
N ILE A 229 -9.42 -55.23 -0.79
CA ILE A 229 -8.51 -54.11 -0.50
C ILE A 229 -7.12 -54.64 -0.09
N THR A 230 -7.08 -55.62 0.82
CA THR A 230 -5.84 -56.24 1.31
C THR A 230 -5.05 -56.90 0.18
N LYS A 231 -5.70 -57.71 -0.66
CA LYS A 231 -5.08 -58.34 -1.85
C LYS A 231 -4.45 -57.30 -2.77
N LYS A 232 -5.20 -56.24 -3.10
CA LYS A 232 -4.71 -55.14 -3.95
C LYS A 232 -3.53 -54.40 -3.32
N LEU A 233 -3.55 -54.16 -2.01
CA LEU A 233 -2.47 -53.47 -1.31
C LEU A 233 -1.19 -54.28 -1.20
N LEU A 234 -1.30 -55.59 -0.97
CA LEU A 234 -0.14 -56.47 -0.79
C LEU A 234 0.35 -57.10 -2.10
N GLY A 235 -0.41 -56.99 -3.19
CA GLY A 235 -0.07 -57.60 -4.48
C GLY A 235 -0.19 -59.12 -4.48
N GLN A 236 -0.97 -59.68 -3.56
CA GLN A 236 -1.19 -61.12 -3.43
C GLN A 236 -2.46 -61.52 -4.21
N PHE A 237 -2.33 -62.46 -5.15
CA PHE A 237 -3.42 -62.85 -6.06
C PHE A 237 -3.94 -64.28 -5.89
N SER A 238 -3.23 -65.18 -5.18
CA SER A 238 -3.50 -66.62 -5.30
C SER A 238 -3.45 -67.47 -4.02
N GLU A 239 -3.18 -66.90 -2.84
CA GLU A 239 -3.19 -67.66 -1.58
C GLU A 239 -4.09 -67.00 -0.54
N GLY A 240 -4.68 -67.81 0.35
CA GLY A 240 -5.58 -67.35 1.40
C GLY A 240 -4.91 -66.29 2.28
N LEU A 241 -5.63 -65.21 2.57
CA LEU A 241 -5.12 -64.13 3.42
C LEU A 241 -5.15 -64.57 4.88
N LYS A 242 -4.09 -64.26 5.61
CA LYS A 242 -4.01 -64.44 7.06
C LYS A 242 -4.47 -63.18 7.79
N TYR A 243 -4.79 -63.34 9.07
CA TYR A 243 -5.07 -62.19 9.95
C TYR A 243 -3.92 -61.15 9.98
N ILE A 244 -2.67 -61.63 9.95
CA ILE A 244 -1.50 -60.75 9.90
C ILE A 244 -1.45 -59.91 8.61
N ASP A 245 -1.95 -60.43 7.48
CA ASP A 245 -1.96 -59.70 6.20
C ASP A 245 -2.91 -58.49 6.25
N LEU A 246 -4.06 -58.59 6.93
CA LEU A 246 -4.94 -57.41 7.15
C LEU A 246 -4.28 -56.38 8.06
N THR A 247 -3.55 -56.83 9.08
CA THR A 247 -2.81 -55.95 9.97
C THR A 247 -1.69 -55.23 9.22
N ASP A 248 -0.97 -55.92 8.34
CA ASP A 248 0.07 -55.35 7.49
C ASP A 248 -0.51 -54.38 6.43
N ALA A 249 -1.66 -54.72 5.82
CA ALA A 249 -2.35 -53.82 4.91
C ALA A 249 -2.84 -52.55 5.62
N ARG A 250 -3.39 -52.66 6.84
CA ARG A 250 -3.72 -51.51 7.69
C ARG A 250 -2.49 -50.65 7.94
N LYS A 251 -1.39 -51.25 8.39
CA LYS A 251 -0.13 -50.52 8.67
C LYS A 251 0.41 -49.81 7.41
N LYS A 252 0.28 -50.44 6.24
CA LYS A 252 0.65 -49.84 4.96
C LYS A 252 -0.24 -48.62 4.62
N LEU A 253 -1.55 -48.71 4.86
CA LEU A 253 -2.47 -47.58 4.69
C LEU A 253 -2.17 -46.46 5.68
N ASP A 254 -1.90 -46.77 6.95
CA ASP A 254 -1.50 -45.79 7.97
C ASP A 254 -0.25 -45.01 7.50
N ASN A 255 0.78 -45.71 7.03
CA ASN A 255 1.98 -45.07 6.46
C ASN A 255 1.66 -44.18 5.24
N GLN A 256 0.72 -44.59 4.38
CA GLN A 256 0.28 -43.77 3.24
C GLN A 256 -0.47 -42.52 3.69
N ILE A 257 -1.31 -42.62 4.73
CA ILE A 257 -2.01 -41.48 5.34
C ILE A 257 -1.00 -40.51 5.95
N ASP A 258 0.01 -41.00 6.68
CA ASP A 258 1.06 -40.17 7.28
C ASP A 258 1.88 -39.44 6.20
N THR A 259 2.22 -40.14 5.12
CA THR A 259 2.90 -39.56 3.97
C THR A 259 2.05 -38.47 3.30
N ALA A 260 0.77 -38.75 3.06
CA ALA A 260 -0.17 -37.79 2.47
C ALA A 260 -0.39 -36.57 3.38
N SER A 261 -0.49 -36.78 4.69
CA SER A 261 -0.65 -35.72 5.69
C SER A 261 0.59 -34.83 5.76
N THR A 262 1.78 -35.41 5.73
CA THR A 262 3.04 -34.65 5.68
C THR A 262 3.11 -33.81 4.41
N ARG A 263 2.73 -34.39 3.25
CA ARG A 263 2.69 -33.65 1.99
C ARG A 263 1.67 -32.51 1.98
N LEU A 264 0.48 -32.72 2.55
CA LEU A 264 -0.54 -31.69 2.69
C LEU A 264 -0.06 -30.54 3.58
N THR A 265 0.60 -30.84 4.71
CA THR A 265 1.20 -29.81 5.57
C THR A 265 2.21 -28.96 4.79
N GLU A 266 3.07 -29.59 3.99
CA GLU A 266 4.05 -28.89 3.17
C GLU A 266 3.40 -28.05 2.06
N LEU A 267 2.38 -28.57 1.37
CA LEU A 267 1.63 -27.82 0.35
C LEU A 267 0.92 -26.61 0.96
N ASN A 268 0.26 -26.77 2.11
CA ASN A 268 -0.40 -25.66 2.82
C ASN A 268 0.61 -24.59 3.27
N ARG A 269 1.79 -25.00 3.75
CA ARG A 269 2.88 -24.07 4.08
C ARG A 269 3.34 -23.28 2.85
N GLN A 270 3.47 -23.93 1.69
CA GLN A 270 3.83 -23.26 0.44
C GLN A 270 2.72 -22.30 -0.03
N LEU A 271 1.45 -22.67 0.14
CA LEU A 271 0.30 -21.82 -0.18
C LEU A 271 0.32 -20.55 0.69
N GLU A 272 0.47 -20.69 2.00
CA GLU A 272 0.56 -19.56 2.93
C GLU A 272 1.72 -18.62 2.59
N GLN A 273 2.87 -19.17 2.16
CA GLN A 273 4.01 -18.37 1.70
C GLN A 273 3.70 -17.59 0.43
N SER A 274 3.04 -18.22 -0.55
CA SER A 274 2.62 -17.56 -1.79
C SER A 274 1.59 -16.45 -1.50
N GLU A 275 0.63 -16.70 -0.61
CA GLU A 275 -0.37 -15.70 -0.19
C GLU A 275 0.25 -14.49 0.49
N LYS A 276 1.20 -14.71 1.41
CA LYS A 276 1.96 -13.63 2.04
C LYS A 276 2.71 -12.82 0.99
N LEU A 277 3.37 -13.48 0.03
CA LEU A 277 4.09 -12.82 -1.04
C LEU A 277 3.17 -11.95 -1.92
N ILE A 278 2.01 -12.49 -2.33
CA ILE A 278 0.98 -11.75 -3.09
C ILE A 278 0.51 -10.53 -2.29
N ALA A 279 0.23 -10.68 -0.99
CA ALA A 279 -0.18 -9.57 -0.13
C ALA A 279 0.90 -8.49 -0.04
N GLY A 280 2.17 -8.87 0.10
CA GLY A 280 3.30 -7.94 0.12
C GLY A 280 3.46 -7.17 -1.20
N VAL A 281 3.36 -7.86 -2.34
CA VAL A 281 3.44 -7.22 -3.67
C VAL A 281 2.27 -6.24 -3.87
N ASN A 282 1.04 -6.62 -3.49
CA ASN A 282 -0.11 -5.73 -3.56
C ASN A 282 0.03 -4.50 -2.64
N ALA A 283 0.64 -4.65 -1.47
CA ALA A 283 0.93 -3.53 -0.60
C ALA A 283 1.89 -2.52 -1.28
N VAL A 284 2.92 -3.01 -1.98
CA VAL A 284 3.86 -2.16 -2.75
C VAL A 284 3.17 -1.44 -3.90
N ILE A 285 2.30 -2.13 -4.64
CA ILE A 285 1.49 -1.50 -5.70
C ILE A 285 0.62 -0.37 -5.11
N LYS A 286 -0.03 -0.62 -3.98
CA LYS A 286 -0.84 0.39 -3.30
C LYS A 286 0.01 1.57 -2.80
N ILE A 287 1.22 1.33 -2.30
CA ILE A 287 2.17 2.40 -1.94
C ILE A 287 2.46 3.29 -3.14
N ASP A 288 2.63 2.74 -4.35
CA ASP A 288 2.92 3.53 -5.55
C ASP A 288 1.73 4.39 -5.98
N GLN A 289 0.51 3.88 -5.83
CA GLN A 289 -0.72 4.64 -6.06
C GLN A 289 -0.83 5.83 -5.10
N GLU A 290 -0.62 5.59 -3.80
CA GLU A 290 -0.63 6.64 -2.78
C GLU A 290 0.52 7.64 -3.01
N LYS A 291 1.72 7.16 -3.37
CA LYS A 291 2.87 8.00 -3.74
C LYS A 291 2.51 8.94 -4.88
N SER A 292 1.90 8.42 -5.94
CA SER A 292 1.49 9.21 -7.11
C SER A 292 0.49 10.29 -6.72
N ALA A 293 -0.49 9.97 -5.87
CA ALA A 293 -1.45 10.95 -5.37
C ALA A 293 -0.78 12.05 -4.52
N VAL A 294 0.12 11.67 -3.61
CA VAL A 294 0.91 12.61 -2.79
C VAL A 294 1.76 13.55 -3.64
N VAL A 295 2.47 13.01 -4.64
CA VAL A 295 3.31 13.80 -5.55
C VAL A 295 2.48 14.79 -6.35
N VAL A 296 1.32 14.38 -6.89
CA VAL A 296 0.42 15.26 -7.64
C VAL A 296 -0.04 16.46 -6.80
N GLU A 297 -0.42 16.23 -5.54
CA GLU A 297 -0.83 17.32 -4.64
C GLU A 297 0.34 18.23 -4.25
N ALA A 298 1.55 17.68 -4.06
CA ALA A 298 2.76 18.47 -3.80
C ALA A 298 3.16 19.33 -5.01
N GLU A 299 3.06 18.81 -6.22
CA GLU A 299 3.33 19.57 -7.45
C GLU A 299 2.34 20.72 -7.65
N LYS A 300 1.05 20.51 -7.32
CA LYS A 300 0.08 21.62 -7.31
C LYS A 300 0.49 22.73 -6.33
N LEU A 301 0.96 22.37 -5.13
CA LEU A 301 1.45 23.35 -4.16
C LEU A 301 2.66 24.12 -4.69
N SER A 302 3.64 23.43 -5.26
CA SER A 302 4.79 24.08 -5.90
C SER A 302 4.36 25.03 -7.01
N ARG A 303 3.44 24.61 -7.89
CA ARG A 303 2.89 25.48 -8.94
C ARG A 303 2.23 26.73 -8.37
N ALA A 304 1.51 26.63 -7.26
CA ALA A 304 0.89 27.79 -6.62
C ALA A 304 1.94 28.81 -6.16
N TRP A 305 3.06 28.34 -5.60
CA TRP A 305 4.14 29.23 -5.17
C TRP A 305 4.87 29.87 -6.35
N HIS A 306 5.12 29.11 -7.42
CA HIS A 306 5.66 29.66 -8.67
C HIS A 306 4.79 30.76 -9.27
N ILE A 307 3.46 30.57 -9.27
CA ILE A 307 2.50 31.59 -9.72
C ILE A 307 2.68 32.87 -8.93
N PHE A 308 2.75 32.79 -7.61
CA PHE A 308 2.92 33.96 -6.76
C PHE A 308 4.28 34.66 -6.96
N ILE A 309 5.37 33.88 -7.05
CA ILE A 309 6.71 34.42 -7.34
C ILE A 309 6.69 35.19 -8.65
N HIS A 310 6.04 34.64 -9.68
CA HIS A 310 5.89 35.29 -10.98
C HIS A 310 5.05 36.57 -10.88
N GLU A 311 3.88 36.52 -10.23
CA GLU A 311 2.99 37.68 -10.03
C GLU A 311 3.72 38.83 -9.30
N ILE A 312 4.45 38.55 -8.22
CA ILE A 312 5.22 39.58 -7.51
C ILE A 312 6.40 40.09 -8.34
N THR A 313 7.09 39.22 -9.07
CA THR A 313 8.24 39.65 -9.90
C THR A 313 7.80 40.59 -11.02
N ALA A 314 6.64 40.35 -11.63
CA ALA A 314 6.10 41.22 -12.68
C ALA A 314 5.79 42.64 -12.18
N LEU A 315 5.55 42.80 -10.87
CA LEU A 315 5.27 44.09 -10.23
C LEU A 315 6.54 44.79 -9.71
N GLN A 316 7.67 44.08 -9.62
CA GLN A 316 8.96 44.66 -9.29
C GLN A 316 9.56 45.35 -10.54
N GLY A 317 9.27 46.64 -10.73
CA GLY A 317 9.87 47.46 -11.80
C GLY A 317 8.91 48.41 -12.52
N THR A 318 7.60 48.23 -12.34
CA THR A 318 6.61 49.28 -12.61
C THR A 318 6.63 50.29 -11.46
N SER A 319 6.36 51.57 -11.71
CA SER A 319 6.25 52.56 -10.63
C SER A 319 5.28 52.02 -9.58
N LEU A 320 5.76 51.70 -8.38
CA LEU A 320 4.98 50.99 -7.35
C LEU A 320 3.63 51.69 -7.15
N ASN A 321 2.57 51.11 -7.69
CA ASN A 321 1.20 51.46 -7.36
C ASN A 321 0.77 50.52 -6.24
N GLU A 322 0.59 51.06 -5.05
CA GLU A 322 0.27 50.33 -3.82
C GLU A 322 -0.99 49.47 -3.94
N VAL A 323 -1.98 49.95 -4.69
CA VAL A 323 -3.22 49.24 -4.99
C VAL A 323 -2.99 48.02 -5.89
N GLU A 324 -1.95 48.04 -6.73
CA GLU A 324 -1.60 46.91 -7.60
C GLU A 324 -0.78 45.85 -6.87
N LEU A 325 0.02 46.25 -5.87
CA LEU A 325 0.84 45.34 -5.06
C LEU A 325 0.08 44.64 -3.93
N SER A 326 -0.91 45.31 -3.33
CA SER A 326 -1.74 44.71 -2.28
C SER A 326 -2.59 43.54 -2.79
N LYS A 327 -3.07 43.61 -4.04
CA LYS A 327 -3.93 42.57 -4.65
C LYS A 327 -3.32 41.16 -4.65
N PRO A 328 -2.13 40.90 -5.22
CA PRO A 328 -1.54 39.56 -5.22
C PRO A 328 -1.19 39.08 -3.80
N LEU A 329 -0.78 39.98 -2.90
CA LEU A 329 -0.49 39.64 -1.51
C LEU A 329 -1.75 39.15 -0.77
N ILE A 330 -2.87 39.88 -0.89
CA ILE A 330 -4.16 39.51 -0.30
C ILE A 330 -4.69 38.22 -0.94
N LYS A 331 -4.60 38.09 -2.27
CA LYS A 331 -5.00 36.88 -3.01
C LYS A 331 -4.24 35.65 -2.49
N GLN A 332 -2.92 35.76 -2.29
CA GLN A 332 -2.09 34.70 -1.74
C GLN A 332 -2.42 34.40 -0.27
N GLN A 333 -2.75 35.42 0.53
CA GLN A 333 -3.12 35.24 1.94
C GLN A 333 -4.41 34.43 2.05
N ILE A 334 -5.47 34.83 1.33
CA ILE A 334 -6.75 34.11 1.29
C ILE A 334 -6.52 32.65 0.86
N TYR A 335 -5.66 32.44 -0.13
CA TYR A 335 -5.33 31.11 -0.60
C TYR A 335 -4.60 30.28 0.48
N LEU A 336 -3.56 30.82 1.13
CA LEU A 336 -2.86 30.13 2.22
C LEU A 336 -3.78 29.81 3.41
N GLU A 337 -4.64 30.75 3.81
CA GLU A 337 -5.61 30.51 4.88
C GLU A 337 -6.59 29.38 4.53
N SER A 338 -7.05 29.32 3.28
CA SER A 338 -7.89 28.24 2.77
C SER A 338 -7.17 26.88 2.87
N LEU A 339 -5.90 26.83 2.47
CA LEU A 339 -5.07 25.63 2.55
C LEU A 339 -4.85 25.17 4.00
N ILE A 340 -4.51 26.10 4.91
CA ILE A 340 -4.26 25.79 6.32
C ILE A 340 -5.51 25.29 7.02
N LYS A 341 -6.69 25.84 6.70
CA LYS A 341 -7.98 25.36 7.22
C LYS A 341 -8.26 23.89 6.87
N GLN A 342 -7.69 23.36 5.77
CA GLN A 342 -7.83 21.93 5.44
C GLN A 342 -6.94 21.01 6.28
N LEU A 343 -5.92 21.56 6.97
CA LEU A 343 -4.95 20.80 7.76
C LEU A 343 -5.31 20.69 9.26
N ILE A 344 -6.27 21.51 9.71
CA ILE A 344 -6.90 21.48 11.05
C ILE A 344 -8.08 20.51 11.00
#